data_AF-A0A355B8F7-F1
#
_entry.id   AF-A0A355B8F7-F1
#
_cell.length_a   1.000
_cell.length_b   1.000
_cell.length_c   1.000
_cell.angle_alpha   90.00
_cell.angle_beta   90.00
_cell.angle_gamma   90.00
#
_symmetry.space_group_name_H-M   'P 1'
#
loop_
_entity.id
_entity.type
_entity.pdbx_description
1 polymer ?
#
loop_
_entity_poly.entity_id
_entity_poly.type
_entity_poly.pdbx_seq_one_letter_code
_entity_poly.pdbx_strand_id
1 'polypeptide(L)'
;AKEIIIANMAEPPSLQKLADQVGLNIKKLKAGFKQIYGDSVYSFLFDYKMELARHLLDSGSYNVNEVGLKIGYSTSSHFIAAFKKKFGTTPKKYLMNLNISV
;
A
#
# COMPACT_ATOMS: atom_id res chain seq x y z
N ALA A 1 -7.46 5.61 13.04
CA ALA A 1 -7.43 6.02 11.60
C ALA A 1 -6.45 5.20 10.77
N LYS A 2 -5.14 5.21 11.09
CA LYS A 2 -4.11 4.39 10.41
C LYS A 2 -4.47 2.90 10.40
N GLU A 3 -4.82 2.34 11.55
CA GLU A 3 -5.16 0.91 11.67
C GLU A 3 -6.37 0.56 10.80
N ILE A 4 -7.39 1.41 10.78
CA ILE A 4 -8.60 1.23 9.97
C ILE A 4 -8.24 1.20 8.48
N ILE A 5 -7.43 2.16 7.99
CA ILE A 5 -7.10 2.20 6.56
C ILE A 5 -6.23 1.01 6.13
N ILE A 6 -5.34 0.54 7.01
CA ILE A 6 -4.51 -0.66 6.77
C ILE A 6 -5.35 -1.93 6.77
N ALA A 7 -6.23 -2.11 7.77
CA ALA A 7 -7.10 -3.27 7.89
C ALA A 7 -8.05 -3.39 6.69
N ASN A 8 -8.45 -2.25 6.11
CA ASN A 8 -9.35 -2.18 4.95
C ASN A 8 -8.58 -1.82 3.66
N MET A 9 -7.29 -2.15 3.54
CA MET A 9 -6.46 -1.69 2.41
C MET A 9 -6.91 -2.16 1.01
N ALA A 10 -7.75 -3.21 0.94
CA ALA A 10 -8.36 -3.68 -0.31
C ALA A 10 -9.53 -2.80 -0.74
N GLU A 11 -10.32 -2.32 0.22
CA GLU A 11 -11.46 -1.44 0.00
C GLU A 11 -11.48 -0.35 1.09
N PRO A 12 -10.59 0.65 0.97
CA PRO A 12 -10.44 1.64 2.02
C PRO A 12 -11.69 2.52 2.12
N PRO A 13 -12.13 2.91 3.34
CA PRO A 13 -13.23 3.85 3.49
C PRO A 13 -12.94 5.19 2.81
N SER A 14 -14.00 5.92 2.48
CA SER A 14 -13.88 7.33 2.09
C SER A 14 -13.32 8.15 3.25
N LEU A 15 -12.69 9.30 2.96
CA LEU A 15 -12.19 10.19 4.01
C LEU A 15 -13.29 10.67 4.97
N GLN A 16 -14.52 10.82 4.49
CA GLN A 16 -15.66 11.15 5.34
C GLN A 16 -15.94 10.02 6.32
N LYS A 17 -16.16 8.79 5.82
CA LYS A 17 -16.41 7.61 6.67
C LYS A 17 -15.28 7.37 7.67
N LEU A 18 -14.02 7.52 7.23
CA LEU A 18 -12.87 7.39 8.11
C LEU A 18 -12.87 8.45 9.21
N ALA A 19 -13.22 9.70 8.89
CA ALA A 19 -13.30 10.79 9.85
C ALA A 19 -14.41 10.53 10.87
N ASP A 20 -15.59 10.09 10.41
CA ASP A 20 -16.73 9.74 11.26
C ASP A 20 -16.38 8.61 12.23
N GLN A 21 -15.72 7.55 11.75
CA GLN A 21 -15.30 6.40 12.57
C GLN A 21 -14.31 6.77 13.69
N VAL A 22 -13.55 7.86 13.53
CA VAL A 22 -12.56 8.30 14.52
C VAL A 22 -12.98 9.57 15.26
N GLY A 23 -14.22 10.03 15.09
CA GLY A 23 -14.75 11.22 15.77
C GLY A 23 -14.08 12.53 15.36
N LEU A 24 -13.56 12.60 14.13
CA LEU A 24 -12.92 13.81 13.59
C LEU A 24 -13.73 14.36 12.42
N ASN A 25 -13.54 15.64 12.12
CA ASN A 25 -13.92 16.17 10.81
C ASN A 25 -12.79 15.92 9.79
N ILE A 26 -13.13 15.98 8.49
CA ILE A 26 -12.18 15.74 7.39
C ILE A 26 -10.95 16.65 7.47
N LYS A 27 -11.12 17.93 7.82
CA LYS A 27 -9.99 18.89 7.89
C LYS A 27 -8.97 18.46 8.93
N LYS A 28 -9.42 18.13 10.15
CA LYS A 28 -8.57 17.64 11.25
C LYS A 28 -7.94 16.30 10.90
N LEU A 29 -8.68 15.38 10.29
CA LEU A 29 -8.15 14.10 9.84
C LEU A 29 -6.99 14.31 8.85
N LYS A 30 -7.21 15.10 7.78
CA LYS A 30 -6.18 15.36 6.76
C LYS A 30 -4.95 16.08 7.34
N ALA A 31 -5.17 17.11 8.15
CA ALA A 31 -4.09 17.88 8.76
C ALA A 31 -3.25 17.02 9.71
N GLY A 32 -3.91 16.27 10.60
CA GLY A 32 -3.23 15.36 11.52
C GLY A 32 -2.47 14.25 10.79
N PHE A 33 -3.05 13.67 9.74
CA PHE A 33 -2.35 12.65 8.95
C PHE A 33 -1.10 13.21 8.28
N LYS A 34 -1.19 14.38 7.64
CA LYS A 34 -0.05 15.03 7.00
C LYS A 34 1.03 15.43 8.01
N GLN A 35 0.63 15.88 9.21
CA GLN A 35 1.56 16.25 10.27
C GLN A 35 2.33 15.04 10.83
N ILE A 36 1.65 13.89 10.99
CA ILE A 36 2.25 12.69 11.59
C ILE A 36 3.02 11.85 10.57
N TYR A 37 2.49 11.72 9.34
CA TYR A 37 3.00 10.80 8.32
C TYR A 37 3.60 11.51 7.10
N GLY A 38 3.59 12.84 7.06
CA GLY A 38 4.16 13.64 5.97
C GLY A 38 3.27 13.77 4.72
N ASP A 39 2.21 12.97 4.59
CA ASP A 39 1.40 12.90 3.37
C ASP A 39 -0.10 12.65 3.67
N SER A 40 -0.91 12.64 2.61
CA SER A 40 -2.33 12.31 2.65
C SER A 40 -2.57 10.87 3.11
N VAL A 41 -3.78 10.61 3.61
CA VAL A 41 -4.21 9.27 4.04
C VAL A 41 -4.00 8.21 2.96
N TYR A 42 -4.33 8.52 1.70
CA TYR A 42 -4.23 7.57 0.59
C TYR A 42 -2.80 7.43 0.06
N SER A 43 -2.00 8.50 0.10
CA SER A 43 -0.56 8.40 -0.21
C SER A 43 0.13 7.48 0.79
N PHE A 44 -0.15 7.66 2.09
CA PHE A 44 0.34 6.77 3.14
C PHE A 44 -0.10 5.33 2.91
N LEU A 45 -1.38 5.09 2.58
CA LEU A 45 -1.88 3.75 2.31
C LEU A 45 -1.18 3.11 1.11
N PHE A 46 -0.97 3.88 0.04
CA PHE A 46 -0.25 3.43 -1.14
C PHE A 46 1.17 2.99 -0.78
N ASP A 47 1.90 3.83 -0.05
CA ASP A 47 3.26 3.52 0.38
C ASP A 47 3.32 2.28 1.27
N TYR A 48 2.40 2.17 2.23
CA TYR A 48 2.28 1.00 3.08
C TYR A 48 2.02 -0.28 2.27
N LYS A 49 1.10 -0.24 1.29
CA LYS A 49 0.80 -1.38 0.41
C LYS A 49 2.04 -1.80 -0.38
N MET A 50 2.82 -0.85 -0.87
CA MET A 50 4.01 -1.14 -1.67
C MET A 50 5.16 -1.71 -0.84
N GLU A 51 5.42 -1.19 0.36
CA GLU A 51 6.41 -1.78 1.26
C GLU A 51 6.00 -3.18 1.70
N LEU A 52 4.71 -3.39 2.04
CA LEU A 52 4.20 -4.72 2.34
C LEU A 52 4.37 -5.67 1.15
N ALA A 53 4.10 -5.21 -0.07
CA ALA A 53 4.31 -6.01 -1.27
C ALA A 53 5.77 -6.43 -1.42
N ARG A 54 6.71 -5.50 -1.23
CA ARG A 54 8.14 -5.78 -1.28
C ARG A 54 8.54 -6.80 -0.23
N HIS A 55 8.09 -6.65 1.02
CA HIS A 55 8.35 -7.62 2.09
C HIS A 55 7.80 -9.02 1.78
N LEU A 56 6.60 -9.12 1.20
CA LEU A 56 6.03 -10.41 0.81
C LEU A 56 6.81 -11.06 -0.34
N LEU A 57 7.28 -10.27 -1.31
CA LEU A 57 8.15 -10.76 -2.39
C LEU A 57 9.52 -11.21 -1.84
N ASP A 58 10.13 -10.42 -0.96
CA ASP A 58 11.42 -10.72 -0.32
C ASP A 58 11.38 -12.03 0.49
N SER A 59 10.21 -12.37 1.05
CA SER A 59 10.04 -13.62 1.81
C SER A 59 10.12 -14.89 0.96
N GLY A 60 10.02 -14.78 -0.37
CA GLY A 60 9.95 -15.92 -1.29
C GLY A 60 8.70 -16.79 -1.15
N SER A 61 7.80 -16.49 -0.20
CA SER A 61 6.63 -17.31 0.13
C SER A 61 5.43 -17.06 -0.79
N TYR A 62 5.48 -16.00 -1.60
CA TYR A 62 4.38 -15.56 -2.46
C TYR A 62 4.89 -15.17 -3.84
N ASN A 63 4.13 -15.53 -4.87
CA ASN A 63 4.36 -15.05 -6.22
C ASN A 63 3.74 -13.66 -6.46
N VAL A 64 4.11 -13.03 -7.58
CA VAL A 64 3.67 -11.67 -7.95
C VAL A 64 2.15 -11.50 -7.95
N ASN A 65 1.40 -12.51 -8.41
CA ASN A 65 -0.06 -12.44 -8.47
C ASN A 65 -0.68 -12.53 -7.06
N GLU A 66 -0.19 -13.45 -6.23
CA GLU A 66 -0.63 -13.61 -4.84
C GLU A 66 -0.39 -12.35 -4.03
N VAL A 67 0.78 -11.73 -4.19
CA VAL A 67 1.10 -10.45 -3.52
C VAL A 67 0.13 -9.35 -3.94
N GLY A 68 -0.14 -9.23 -5.24
CA GLY A 68 -1.09 -8.23 -5.77
C GLY A 68 -2.49 -8.38 -5.14
N LEU A 69 -3.01 -9.60 -5.07
CA LEU A 69 -4.29 -9.89 -4.44
C LEU A 69 -4.27 -9.59 -2.93
N LYS A 70 -3.22 -9.99 -2.22
CA LYS A 70 -3.09 -9.87 -0.77
C LYS A 70 -3.04 -8.42 -0.28
N ILE A 71 -2.48 -7.52 -1.09
CA ILE A 71 -2.48 -6.07 -0.80
C ILE A 71 -3.69 -5.37 -1.43
N GLY A 72 -4.62 -6.10 -2.04
CA GLY A 72 -5.89 -5.56 -2.52
C GLY A 72 -5.81 -4.87 -3.88
N TYR A 73 -5.12 -5.45 -4.86
CA TYR A 73 -5.31 -5.15 -6.28
C TYR A 73 -6.09 -6.27 -6.94
N SER A 74 -7.14 -5.91 -7.69
CA SER A 74 -7.98 -6.89 -8.41
C SER A 74 -7.30 -7.51 -9.63
N THR A 75 -6.24 -6.86 -10.15
CA THR A 75 -5.48 -7.35 -11.30
C THR A 75 -3.98 -7.18 -11.08
N SER A 76 -3.21 -8.15 -11.56
CA SER A 76 -1.74 -8.10 -11.50
C SER A 76 -1.18 -6.92 -12.29
N SER A 77 -1.81 -6.52 -13.39
CA SER A 77 -1.37 -5.38 -14.21
C SER A 77 -1.38 -4.07 -13.43
N HIS A 78 -2.43 -3.80 -12.65
CA HIS A 78 -2.51 -2.61 -11.81
C HIS A 78 -1.49 -2.64 -10.68
N PHE A 79 -1.30 -3.80 -10.05
CA PHE A 79 -0.26 -3.98 -9.05
C PHE A 79 1.14 -3.73 -9.63
N ILE A 80 1.48 -4.35 -10.76
CA ILE A 80 2.79 -4.21 -11.40
C ILE A 80 3.07 -2.75 -11.77
N ALA A 81 2.07 -2.03 -12.30
CA ALA A 81 2.20 -0.60 -12.61
C ALA A 81 2.45 0.25 -11.35
N ALA A 82 1.70 -0.02 -10.27
CA ALA A 82 1.88 0.64 -8.98
C ALA A 82 3.25 0.37 -8.36
N PHE A 83 3.68 -0.89 -8.35
CA PHE A 83 4.98 -1.30 -7.84
C PHE A 83 6.12 -0.65 -8.63
N LYS A 84 6.03 -0.64 -9.96
CA LYS A 84 7.00 0.05 -10.83
C LYS A 84 7.03 1.55 -10.57
N LYS A 85 5.88 2.18 -10.33
CA LYS A 85 5.82 3.60 -9.98
C LYS A 85 6.54 3.90 -8.66
N LYS A 86 6.43 3.02 -7.66
CA LYS A 86 7.08 3.21 -6.34
C LYS A 86 8.58 2.90 -6.37
N PHE A 87 8.97 1.77 -6.98
CA PHE A 87 10.34 1.24 -6.87
C PHE A 87 11.17 1.34 -8.15
N GLY A 88 10.63 1.90 -9.23
CA GLY A 88 11.32 2.05 -10.51
C GLY A 88 11.51 0.76 -11.33
N THR A 89 11.07 -0.40 -10.81
CA THR A 89 11.23 -1.71 -11.45
C THR A 89 9.96 -2.56 -11.31
N THR A 90 9.77 -3.55 -12.17
CA THR A 90 8.63 -4.48 -12.04
C THR A 90 8.89 -5.51 -10.93
N PRO A 91 7.85 -6.08 -10.31
CA PRO A 91 8.03 -7.15 -9.31
C PRO A 91 8.88 -8.33 -9.81
N LYS A 92 8.68 -8.74 -11.07
CA LYS A 92 9.46 -9.82 -11.69
C LYS A 92 10.95 -9.48 -11.79
N LYS A 93 11.28 -8.27 -12.25
CA LYS A 93 12.68 -7.82 -12.37
C LYS A 93 13.31 -7.61 -10.98
N TYR A 94 12.53 -7.12 -10.02
CA TYR A 94 12.94 -7.02 -8.62
C TYR A 94 13.36 -8.39 -8.05
N LEU A 95 12.52 -9.41 -8.17
CA LEU A 95 12.83 -10.77 -7.71
C LEU A 95 14.04 -11.38 -8.42
N MET A 96 14.18 -11.15 -9.73
CA MET A 96 15.35 -11.63 -10.48
C MET A 96 16.66 -11.03 -9.94
N ASN A 97 16.67 -9.73 -9.61
CA ASN A 97 17.85 -9.08 -9.03
C ASN A 97 18.14 -9.58 -7.61
N LEU A 98 17.11 -9.89 -6.82
CA LEU A 98 17.26 -10.46 -5.48
C LEU A 98 18.01 -11.80 -5.56
N ASN A 99 17.57 -12.70 -6.45
CA ASN A 99 18.20 -14.02 -6.62
C ASN A 99 19.64 -13.99 -7.14
N ILE A 100 20.10 -12.89 -7.74
CA ILE A 100 21.49 -12.72 -8.20
C ILE A 100 22.40 -12.21 -7.06
N SER A 101 21.80 -11.62 -6.02
CA SER A 101 22.51 -11.01 -4.89
C SER A 101 22.65 -11.95 -3.69
N VAL A 102 22.10 -13.17 -3.78
CA VAL A 102 22.19 -14.26 -2.79
C VAL A 102 23.09 -15.35 -3.36
#